data_AF-C6PVN2-F1
#
_entry.id   AF-C6PVN2-F1
#
_cell.length_a   1.000
_cell.length_b   1.000
_cell.length_c   1.000
_cell.angle_alpha   90.00
_cell.angle_beta   90.00
_cell.angle_gamma   90.00
#
_symmetry.space_group_name_H-M   'P 1'
#
loop_
_entity.id
_entity.type
_entity.pdbx_description
1 polymer ?
#
loop_
_entity_poly.entity_id
_entity_poly.type
_entity_poly.pdbx_seq_one_letter_code
_entity_poly.pdbx_strand_id
1 'polypeptide(L)'
;MKDGIKSISIGVAGGIGAGLIGIGGGIIMIPGMILFLGLSQHKAQATSLAAIAPLALISAIVYNSYGNLNIYLACLLSIGGMVGAYIGSSLMPHVNAVILKRILALLCIITALKMGGVF
;
A
#
# COMPACT_ATOMS: atom_id res chain seq x y z
N MET A 1 -16.76 16.32 9.89
CA MET A 1 -15.48 16.78 10.50
C MET A 1 -14.77 15.71 11.32
N LYS A 2 -15.45 14.77 12.00
CA LYS A 2 -14.78 13.65 12.73
C LYS A 2 -14.04 12.65 11.83
N ASP A 3 -14.39 12.57 10.56
CA ASP A 3 -13.83 11.57 9.64
C ASP A 3 -12.46 11.97 9.09
N GLY A 4 -12.19 13.29 8.98
CA GLY A 4 -10.92 13.80 8.45
C GLY A 4 -9.72 13.53 9.37
N ILE A 5 -9.90 13.65 10.69
CA ILE A 5 -8.86 13.37 11.68
C ILE A 5 -8.47 11.90 11.67
N LYS A 6 -9.44 10.99 11.51
CA LYS A 6 -9.18 9.54 11.41
C LYS A 6 -8.38 9.23 10.15
N SER A 7 -8.73 9.83 9.00
CA SER A 7 -8.01 9.65 7.74
C SER A 7 -6.56 10.10 7.84
N ILE A 8 -6.30 11.25 8.48
CA ILE A 8 -4.95 11.78 8.68
C ILE A 8 -4.14 10.85 9.58
N SER A 9 -4.72 10.37 10.69
CA SER A 9 -4.03 9.46 11.61
C SER A 9 -3.66 8.14 10.93
N ILE A 10 -4.55 7.58 10.11
CA ILE A 10 -4.29 6.35 9.35
C ILE A 10 -3.23 6.60 8.27
N GLY A 11 -3.25 7.76 7.62
CA GLY A 11 -2.24 8.17 6.64
C GLY A 11 -0.85 8.33 7.26
N VAL A 12 -0.75 8.97 8.42
CA VAL A 12 0.52 9.16 9.15
C VAL A 12 1.07 7.82 9.65
N ALA A 13 0.25 7.01 10.32
CA ALA A 13 0.68 5.69 10.81
C ALA A 13 1.02 4.75 9.65
N GLY A 14 0.21 4.76 8.60
CA GLY A 14 0.45 4.00 7.38
C GLY A 14 1.73 4.43 6.67
N GLY A 15 2.03 5.73 6.62
CA GLY A 15 3.23 6.26 5.99
C GLY A 15 4.51 5.98 6.77
N ILE A 16 4.48 6.11 8.10
CA ILE A 16 5.61 5.73 8.95
C ILE A 16 5.89 4.22 8.80
N GLY A 17 4.85 3.39 8.88
CA GLY A 17 4.99 1.93 8.69
C GLY A 17 5.45 1.56 7.28
N ALA A 18 4.95 2.25 6.26
CA ALA A 18 5.36 2.04 4.86
C ALA A 18 6.83 2.40 4.63
N GLY A 19 7.29 3.52 5.18
CA GLY A 19 8.66 4.00 5.03
C GLY A 19 9.67 3.13 5.79
N LEU A 20 9.31 2.62 6.96
CA LEU A 20 10.18 1.77 7.77
C LEU A 20 10.27 0.33 7.25
N ILE A 21 9.15 -0.25 6.79
CA ILE A 21 9.10 -1.66 6.38
C ILE A 21 9.31 -1.80 4.85
N GLY A 22 9.17 -0.72 4.08
CA GLY A 22 9.32 -0.73 2.61
C GLY A 22 8.20 -1.44 1.86
N ILE A 23 7.15 -1.92 2.55
CA ILE A 23 6.05 -2.70 1.97
C ILE A 23 5.00 -1.80 1.27
N GLY A 24 5.09 -0.49 1.42
CA GLY A 24 4.17 0.45 0.75
C GLY A 24 2.75 0.39 1.30
N GLY A 25 2.57 0.65 2.60
CA GLY A 25 1.37 1.22 3.25
C GLY A 25 0.00 0.52 3.15
N GLY A 26 -0.32 -0.17 2.06
CA GLY A 26 -1.66 -0.69 1.74
C GLY A 26 -2.13 -1.77 2.70
N ILE A 27 -1.22 -2.59 3.23
CA ILE A 27 -1.55 -3.63 4.23
C ILE A 27 -2.12 -3.01 5.50
N ILE A 28 -1.73 -1.78 5.84
CA ILE A 28 -2.23 -1.05 7.02
C ILE A 28 -3.38 -0.11 6.62
N MET A 29 -3.24 0.64 5.52
CA MET A 29 -4.24 1.61 5.07
C MET A 29 -5.56 0.97 4.66
N ILE A 30 -5.54 -0.14 3.93
CA ILE A 30 -6.77 -0.77 3.40
C ILE A 30 -7.67 -1.28 4.55
N PRO A 31 -7.20 -2.13 5.50
CA PRO A 31 -8.05 -2.53 6.63
C PRO A 31 -8.40 -1.34 7.53
N GLY A 32 -7.51 -0.34 7.69
CA GLY A 32 -7.82 0.90 8.39
C GLY A 32 -9.02 1.64 7.78
N MET A 33 -9.04 1.80 6.47
CA MET A 33 -10.14 2.45 5.74
C MET A 33 -11.45 1.65 5.80
N ILE A 34 -11.38 0.32 5.74
CA ILE A 34 -12.59 -0.52 5.82
C ILE A 34 -13.16 -0.49 7.25
N LEU A 35 -12.31 -0.66 8.27
CA LEU A 35 -12.74 -0.80 9.65
C LEU A 35 -13.11 0.55 10.30
N PHE A 36 -12.36 1.61 10.03
CA PHE A 36 -12.59 2.92 10.66
C PHE A 36 -13.43 3.89 9.82
N LEU A 37 -13.42 3.78 8.49
CA LEU A 37 -14.20 4.66 7.60
C LEU A 37 -15.40 3.95 6.95
N GLY A 38 -15.52 2.62 7.08
CA GLY A 38 -16.63 1.87 6.47
C GLY A 38 -16.63 1.90 4.94
N LEU A 39 -15.48 2.18 4.31
CA LEU A 39 -15.38 2.27 2.86
C LEU A 39 -15.59 0.90 2.21
N SER A 40 -16.23 0.89 1.04
CA SER A 40 -16.30 -0.32 0.23
C SER A 40 -14.90 -0.77 -0.17
N GLN A 41 -14.70 -2.09 -0.30
CA GLN A 41 -13.38 -2.67 -0.57
C GLN A 41 -12.72 -2.06 -1.82
N HIS A 42 -13.51 -1.80 -2.87
CA HIS A 42 -13.05 -1.11 -4.08
C HIS A 42 -12.56 0.31 -3.81
N LYS A 43 -13.32 1.11 -3.04
CA LYS A 43 -12.92 2.48 -2.71
C LYS A 43 -11.69 2.52 -1.81
N ALA A 44 -11.59 1.61 -0.84
CA ALA A 44 -10.43 1.51 0.04
C ALA A 44 -9.16 1.15 -0.75
N GLN A 45 -9.25 0.18 -1.66
CA GLN A 45 -8.13 -0.19 -2.55
C GLN A 45 -7.69 0.97 -3.44
N ALA A 46 -8.62 1.61 -4.15
CA ALA A 46 -8.30 2.75 -5.02
C ALA A 46 -7.70 3.94 -4.25
N THR A 47 -8.24 4.25 -3.07
CA THR A 47 -7.74 5.34 -2.22
C THR A 47 -6.34 5.04 -1.67
N SER A 48 -6.09 3.78 -1.28
CA SER A 48 -4.75 3.36 -0.84
C SER A 48 -3.71 3.47 -1.95
N LEU A 49 -4.06 3.09 -3.18
CA LEU A 49 -3.16 3.17 -4.34
C LEU A 49 -2.83 4.64 -4.65
N ALA A 50 -3.83 5.51 -4.60
CA ALA A 50 -3.65 6.95 -4.76
C ALA A 50 -2.75 7.57 -3.68
N ALA A 51 -2.81 7.06 -2.44
CA ALA A 51 -1.96 7.53 -1.35
C ALA A 51 -0.52 6.99 -1.43
N ILE A 52 -0.33 5.76 -1.93
CA ILE A 52 1.00 5.15 -2.09
C ILE A 52 1.82 5.87 -3.17
N ALA A 53 1.19 6.40 -4.23
CA ALA A 53 1.89 7.09 -5.32
C ALA A 53 2.78 8.27 -4.86
N PRO A 54 2.29 9.29 -4.13
CA PRO A 54 3.15 10.36 -3.61
C PRO A 54 4.13 9.87 -2.55
N LEU A 55 3.77 8.85 -1.74
CA LEU A 55 4.71 8.23 -0.80
C LEU A 55 5.90 7.61 -1.52
N ALA A 56 5.66 6.87 -2.61
CA ALA A 56 6.72 6.23 -3.37
C ALA A 56 7.68 7.27 -3.97
N LEU A 57 7.16 8.40 -4.46
CA LEU A 57 7.99 9.51 -4.95
C LEU A 57 8.87 10.09 -3.83
N ILE A 58 8.30 10.37 -2.66
CA ILE A 58 9.05 10.90 -1.52
C ILE A 58 10.11 9.89 -1.06
N SER A 59 9.74 8.61 -0.93
CA SER A 59 10.66 7.54 -0.55
C SER A 59 11.83 7.42 -1.53
N ALA A 60 11.58 7.54 -2.85
CA ALA A 60 12.63 7.53 -3.86
C ALA A 60 13.61 8.71 -3.70
N ILE A 61 13.10 9.92 -3.46
CA ILE A 61 13.94 11.12 -3.24
C ILE A 61 14.79 10.97 -1.96
N VAL A 62 14.19 10.47 -0.89
CA VAL A 62 14.87 10.23 0.39
C VAL A 62 15.98 9.20 0.20
N TYR A 63 15.68 8.07 -0.44
CA TYR A 63 16.68 7.02 -0.68
C TYR A 63 17.83 7.50 -1.57
N ASN A 64 17.56 8.39 -2.53
CA ASN A 64 18.57 9.01 -3.36
C ASN A 64 19.54 9.88 -2.55
N SER A 65 19.00 10.58 -1.54
CA SER A 65 19.78 11.45 -0.66
C SER A 65 20.76 10.68 0.24
N TYR A 66 20.47 9.39 0.52
CA TYR A 66 21.37 8.51 1.27
C TYR A 66 22.46 7.84 0.41
N GLY A 67 22.53 8.10 -0.90
CA GLY A 67 23.58 7.58 -1.78
C GLY A 67 23.54 6.07 -2.06
N ASN A 68 22.55 5.35 -1.52
CA ASN A 68 22.38 3.89 -1.65
C ASN A 68 21.43 3.49 -2.79
N LEU A 69 21.10 4.41 -3.71
CA LEU A 69 20.28 4.08 -4.87
C LEU A 69 21.13 3.62 -6.04
N ASN A 70 21.02 2.32 -6.34
CA ASN A 70 21.35 1.83 -7.66
C ASN A 70 20.23 2.25 -8.63
N ILE A 71 20.48 3.32 -9.39
CA ILE A 71 19.55 3.89 -10.39
C ILE A 71 19.05 2.84 -11.39
N TYR A 72 19.86 1.84 -11.73
CA TYR A 72 19.44 0.76 -12.62
C TYR A 72 18.34 -0.09 -11.98
N LEU A 73 18.54 -0.53 -10.73
CA LEU A 73 17.53 -1.29 -9.99
C LEU A 73 16.29 -0.45 -9.71
N ALA A 74 16.45 0.83 -9.36
CA ALA A 74 15.34 1.74 -9.12
C ALA A 74 14.46 1.93 -10.37
N CYS A 75 15.08 2.07 -11.54
CA CYS A 75 14.36 2.19 -12.80
C CYS A 75 13.63 0.90 -13.17
N LEU A 76 14.30 -0.25 -13.01
CA LEU A 76 13.71 -1.56 -13.31
C LEU A 76 12.52 -1.88 -12.38
N LEU A 77 12.64 -1.58 -11.08
CA LEU A 77 11.54 -1.69 -10.12
C LEU A 77 10.41 -0.71 -10.42
N SER A 78 10.73 0.52 -10.82
CA SER A 78 9.71 1.54 -11.13
C SER A 78 8.89 1.13 -12.35
N ILE A 79 9.55 0.65 -13.40
CA ILE A 79 8.87 0.17 -14.62
C ILE A 79 8.04 -1.08 -14.31
N GLY A 80 8.61 -2.07 -13.62
CA GLY A 80 7.88 -3.28 -13.22
C GLY A 80 6.69 -2.96 -12.30
N GLY A 81 6.87 -2.04 -11.36
CA GLY A 81 5.83 -1.56 -10.46
C GLY A 81 4.73 -0.80 -11.18
N MET A 82 5.06 0.08 -12.13
CA MET A 82 4.08 0.78 -12.97
C MET A 82 3.26 -0.19 -13.81
N VAL A 83 3.90 -1.16 -14.47
CA VAL A 83 3.22 -2.17 -15.28
C VAL A 83 2.32 -3.04 -14.41
N GLY A 84 2.82 -3.50 -13.25
CA GLY A 84 2.05 -4.30 -12.30
C GLY A 84 0.86 -3.52 -11.72
N ALA A 85 1.06 -2.25 -11.34
CA ALA A 85 -0.01 -1.39 -10.85
C ALA A 85 -1.07 -1.12 -11.92
N TYR A 86 -0.65 -0.88 -13.16
CA TYR A 86 -1.58 -0.67 -14.28
C TYR A 86 -2.43 -1.92 -14.54
N ILE A 87 -1.80 -3.08 -14.68
CA ILE A 87 -2.50 -4.37 -14.88
C ILE A 87 -3.42 -4.67 -13.70
N GLY A 88 -2.93 -4.53 -12.47
CA GLY A 88 -3.70 -4.77 -11.26
C GLY A 88 -4.92 -3.84 -11.14
N SER A 89 -4.74 -2.55 -11.45
CA SER A 89 -5.85 -1.57 -11.42
C SER A 89 -6.91 -1.84 -12.48
N SER A 90 -6.53 -2.40 -13.63
CA SER A 90 -7.45 -2.75 -14.72
C SER A 90 -8.24 -4.04 -14.43
N LEU A 91 -7.65 -4.99 -13.71
CA LEU A 91 -8.31 -6.23 -13.26
C LEU A 91 -9.23 -6.00 -12.06
N MET A 92 -8.95 -5.01 -11.22
CA MET A 92 -9.65 -4.76 -9.96
C MET A 92 -11.19 -4.61 -10.09
N PRO A 93 -11.74 -3.86 -11.08
CA PRO A 93 -13.18 -3.70 -11.30
C PRO A 93 -13.93 -4.99 -11.61
N HIS A 94 -13.23 -5.98 -12.16
CA HIS A 94 -13.82 -7.26 -12.60
C HIS A 94 -13.91 -8.28 -11.46
N VAL A 95 -13.35 -7.98 -10.29
CA VAL A 95 -13.28 -8.90 -9.15
C VAL A 95 -14.32 -8.54 -8.10
N ASN A 96 -15.12 -9.52 -7.68
CA ASN A 96 -16.12 -9.32 -6.62
C ASN A 96 -15.46 -8.89 -5.30
N ALA A 97 -16.07 -7.92 -4.60
CA ALA A 97 -15.60 -7.39 -3.33
C ALA A 97 -15.32 -8.47 -2.26
N VAL A 98 -16.08 -9.57 -2.27
CA VAL A 98 -15.87 -10.70 -1.33
C VAL A 98 -14.53 -11.41 -1.59
N ILE A 99 -14.19 -11.63 -2.87
CA ILE A 99 -12.92 -12.25 -3.27
C ILE A 99 -11.77 -11.32 -2.92
N LEU A 100 -11.91 -10.02 -3.22
CA LEU A 100 -10.90 -9.01 -2.91
C LEU A 100 -10.65 -8.90 -1.39
N LYS A 101 -11.69 -9.07 -0.56
CA LYS A 101 -11.57 -9.17 0.90
C LYS A 101 -10.83 -10.42 1.35
N ARG A 102 -11.13 -11.59 0.77
CA ARG A 102 -10.44 -12.85 1.08
C ARG A 102 -8.95 -12.81 0.70
N ILE A 103 -8.62 -12.27 -0.47
CA ILE A 103 -7.23 -12.12 -0.92
C ILE A 103 -6.45 -11.21 0.04
N LEU A 104 -7.02 -10.06 0.41
CA LEU A 104 -6.40 -9.16 1.38
C LEU A 104 -6.19 -9.84 2.75
N ALA A 105 -7.19 -10.58 3.23
CA ALA A 105 -7.10 -11.31 4.50
C ALA A 105 -5.99 -12.36 4.48
N LEU A 106 -5.89 -13.15 3.41
CA LEU A 106 -4.80 -14.11 3.21
C LEU A 106 -3.43 -13.42 3.18
N LEU A 107 -3.30 -12.32 2.44
CA LEU A 107 -2.06 -11.53 2.39
C LEU A 107 -1.65 -11.00 3.77
N CYS A 108 -2.61 -10.52 4.57
CA CYS A 108 -2.34 -10.07 5.93
C CYS A 108 -1.84 -11.22 6.82
N ILE A 109 -2.44 -12.40 6.71
CA ILE A 109 -1.99 -13.59 7.46
C ILE A 109 -0.58 -13.98 7.04
N ILE A 110 -0.30 -14.04 5.74
CA ILE A 110 1.04 -14.39 5.23
C ILE A 110 2.09 -13.38 5.70
N THR A 111 1.79 -12.08 5.63
CA THR A 111 2.74 -11.03 6.06
C THR A 111 2.94 -11.03 7.57
N ALA A 112 1.90 -11.27 8.36
CA ALA A 112 2.02 -11.45 9.79
C ALA A 112 2.92 -12.65 10.16
N LEU A 113 2.76 -13.78 9.45
CA LEU A 113 3.61 -14.97 9.65
C LEU A 113 5.07 -14.70 9.29
N LYS A 114 5.32 -14.01 8.17
CA LYS A 114 6.68 -13.66 7.73
C LYS A 114 7.37 -12.69 8.70
N MET A 115 6.67 -11.66 9.20
CA MET A 115 7.24 -10.74 10.20
C MET A 115 7.37 -11.37 11.58
N GLY A 116 6.55 -12.37 11.92
CA GLY A 116 6.65 -13.13 13.18
C GLY A 116 7.83 -14.10 13.26
N GLY A 117 8.71 -14.14 12.25
CA GLY A 117 9.91 -14.99 12.24
C GLY A 117 9.64 -16.46 11.93
N VAL A 118 8.48 -16.78 11.34
CA VAL A 118 8.13 -18.16 10.95
C VAL A 118 8.79 -18.55 9.61
N PHE A 119 9.41 -17.60 8.89
CA PHE A 119 10.18 -17.81 7.66
C PHE A 119 11.30 -16.78 7.50
#